data_AF-A0A1Q3EAY0-F1
#
_entry.id   AF-A0A1Q3EAY0-F1
#
_cell.length_a   1.000
_cell.length_b   1.000
_cell.length_c   1.000
_cell.angle_alpha   90.00
_cell.angle_beta   90.00
_cell.angle_gamma   90.00
#
_symmetry.space_group_name_H-M   'P 1'
#
loop_
_entity.id
_entity.type
_entity.pdbx_description
1 polymer ?
#
loop_
_entity_poly.entity_id
_entity_poly.type
_entity_poly.pdbx_seq_one_letter_code
_entity_poly.pdbx_strand_id
1 'polypeptide(L)'
;MQSGDPPTLDSSALSFASSTTSSSLSRKTSVSSHTEIEIPIAPSNGSSDFFEVQHTIAMIHENLNAFEESLRNITNGQLDNSELDNELEEIRKALALIKEDQVHGTEEIDLLMKNFIDEKALEKIKEQVNKEIEGNMDMIVKEEVQAYLQSSISSQLQQELRERKKELDEVHRDLHNSESKRLNSLLNERSINEPLHTIYCSDGKISKHFPKTVHELTSFDADTCKALVADYGIDSSESTTKRGNMNRFMVFCGLQLSMPANDSRKPKPH
;
A
#
# COMPACT_ATOMS: atom_id res chain seq x y z
N MET A 1 52.85 56.68 14.84
CA MET A 1 52.80 56.42 16.30
C MET A 1 51.43 56.83 16.80
N GLN A 2 50.53 55.87 16.95
CA GLN A 2 49.31 55.98 17.75
C GLN A 2 48.99 54.55 18.17
N SER A 3 49.32 54.27 19.43
CA SER A 3 49.06 53.05 20.17
C SER A 3 47.61 53.07 20.62
N GLY A 4 46.79 52.16 20.08
CA GLY A 4 45.43 51.92 20.54
C GLY A 4 45.40 50.65 21.40
N ASP A 5 44.98 50.80 22.65
CA ASP A 5 44.83 49.74 23.63
C ASP A 5 43.70 48.75 23.27
N PRO A 6 43.80 47.47 23.69
CA PRO A 6 42.75 46.47 23.48
C PRO A 6 41.62 46.55 24.52
N PRO A 7 40.39 46.13 24.18
CA PRO A 7 39.25 46.16 25.08
C PRO A 7 39.29 45.03 26.12
N THR A 8 39.00 45.41 27.36
CA THR A 8 38.81 44.58 28.54
C THR A 8 37.56 43.71 28.41
N LEU A 9 37.72 42.40 28.62
CA LEU A 9 36.60 41.44 28.73
C LEU A 9 36.04 41.46 30.16
N ASP A 10 34.79 41.90 30.28
CA ASP A 10 34.02 41.87 31.52
C ASP A 10 33.41 40.46 31.72
N SER A 11 33.90 39.75 32.73
CA SER A 11 33.41 38.42 33.14
C SER A 11 32.34 38.60 34.20
N SER A 12 31.09 38.81 33.76
CA SER A 12 29.92 38.78 34.64
C SER A 12 29.32 37.38 34.69
N ALA A 13 29.30 36.82 35.89
CA ALA A 13 28.78 35.51 36.24
C ALA A 13 27.28 35.37 35.92
N LEU A 14 26.93 34.36 35.12
CA LEU A 14 25.55 33.88 34.96
C LEU A 14 25.31 32.74 35.94
N SER A 15 24.57 33.04 36.99
CA SER A 15 24.01 32.09 37.96
C SER A 15 22.86 31.28 37.32
N PHE A 16 23.11 29.99 37.09
CA PHE A 16 22.08 29.03 36.70
C PHE A 16 21.25 28.64 37.93
N ALA A 17 20.04 29.19 38.04
CA ALA A 17 19.04 28.76 39.02
C ALA A 17 18.24 27.57 38.46
N SER A 18 18.53 26.37 38.98
CA SER A 18 17.75 25.15 38.71
C SER A 18 16.36 25.28 39.32
N SER A 19 15.35 25.51 38.48
CA SER A 19 13.94 25.47 38.87
C SER A 19 13.38 24.10 38.54
N THR A 20 13.23 23.26 39.56
CA THR A 20 12.47 21.99 39.51
C THR A 20 10.97 22.31 39.48
N THR A 21 10.36 22.26 38.29
CA THR A 21 8.91 22.26 38.12
C THR A 21 8.40 20.82 38.10
N SER A 22 7.85 20.38 39.23
CA SER A 22 7.06 19.16 39.35
C SER A 22 5.69 19.38 38.70
N SER A 23 5.52 18.93 37.46
CA SER A 23 4.21 18.88 36.81
C SER A 23 3.47 17.61 37.23
N SER A 24 2.36 17.81 37.94
CA SER A 24 1.40 16.79 38.30
C SER A 24 0.57 16.38 37.07
N LEU A 25 0.91 15.24 36.46
CA LEU A 25 0.09 14.64 35.41
C LEU A 25 -1.23 14.12 36.00
N SER A 26 -2.30 14.89 35.77
CA SER A 26 -3.68 14.43 35.93
C SER A 26 -4.03 13.42 34.84
N ARG A 27 -3.99 12.15 35.21
CA ARG A 27 -4.42 11.00 34.42
C ARG A 27 -5.95 11.00 34.30
N LYS A 28 -6.50 11.56 33.23
CA LYS A 28 -7.91 11.37 32.85
C LYS A 28 -8.00 10.18 31.90
N THR A 29 -8.42 9.03 32.43
CA THR A 29 -8.76 7.84 31.63
C THR A 29 -10.19 7.99 31.13
N SER A 30 -10.36 8.49 29.91
CA SER A 30 -11.63 8.40 29.18
C SER A 30 -11.62 7.09 28.40
N VAL A 31 -12.23 6.06 28.96
CA VAL A 31 -12.49 4.76 28.32
C VAL A 31 -13.90 4.82 27.75
N SER A 32 -14.01 4.98 26.43
CA SER A 32 -15.22 4.59 25.68
C SER A 32 -14.91 4.61 24.18
N SER A 33 -14.63 3.44 23.62
CA SER A 33 -14.73 3.18 22.18
C SER A 33 -15.00 1.69 22.02
N HIS A 34 -16.22 1.38 21.65
CA HIS A 34 -16.73 0.04 21.40
C HIS A 34 -16.18 -0.40 20.02
N THR A 35 -14.96 -0.94 19.99
CA THR A 35 -14.44 -1.62 18.80
C THR A 35 -15.01 -3.04 18.79
N GLU A 36 -16.05 -3.25 17.98
CA GLU A 36 -16.48 -4.59 17.58
C GLU A 36 -15.28 -5.29 16.93
N ILE A 37 -14.71 -6.25 17.65
CA ILE A 37 -13.70 -7.17 17.13
C ILE A 37 -14.46 -8.16 16.23
N GLU A 38 -14.68 -7.75 14.98
CA GLU A 38 -15.06 -8.70 13.92
C GLU A 38 -13.84 -9.57 13.63
N ILE A 39 -13.78 -10.75 14.25
CA ILE A 39 -12.80 -11.78 13.91
C ILE A 39 -13.15 -12.27 12.50
N PRO A 40 -12.36 -11.95 11.46
CA PRO A 40 -12.59 -12.52 10.15
C PRO A 40 -12.14 -13.97 10.24
N ILE A 41 -13.11 -14.88 10.32
CA ILE A 41 -12.86 -16.31 10.18
C ILE A 41 -12.55 -16.54 8.69
N ALA A 42 -11.29 -16.28 8.32
CA ALA A 42 -10.79 -16.69 7.01
C ALA A 42 -10.93 -18.22 6.91
N PRO A 43 -11.45 -18.76 5.79
CA PRO A 43 -11.56 -20.20 5.59
C PRO A 43 -10.15 -20.78 5.54
N SER A 44 -9.72 -21.39 6.64
CA SER A 44 -8.47 -22.14 6.68
C SER A 44 -8.61 -23.34 5.74
N ASN A 45 -7.62 -23.51 4.85
CA ASN A 45 -7.45 -24.65 3.96
C ASN A 45 -7.47 -25.98 4.75
N GLY A 46 -8.67 -26.51 5.01
CA GLY A 46 -8.93 -27.76 5.74
C GLY A 46 -9.06 -28.96 4.81
N SER A 47 -8.18 -29.10 3.82
CA SER A 47 -8.28 -30.18 2.84
C SER A 47 -7.82 -31.55 3.35
N SER A 48 -7.23 -31.63 4.54
CA SER A 48 -6.77 -32.90 5.13
C SER A 48 -7.88 -33.62 5.88
N ASP A 49 -8.59 -32.92 6.77
CA ASP A 49 -9.58 -33.53 7.67
C ASP A 49 -10.87 -33.94 6.95
N PHE A 50 -11.19 -33.30 5.81
CA PHE A 50 -12.30 -33.71 4.96
C PHE A 50 -12.08 -35.10 4.34
N PHE A 51 -10.83 -35.51 4.14
CA PHE A 51 -10.49 -36.80 3.53
C PHE A 51 -10.71 -37.96 4.50
N GLU A 52 -10.45 -37.76 5.80
CA GLU A 52 -10.71 -38.77 6.84
C GLU A 52 -12.20 -38.96 7.12
N VAL A 53 -12.99 -37.89 7.07
CA VAL A 53 -14.46 -37.96 7.20
C VAL A 53 -15.08 -38.66 5.97
N GLN A 54 -14.58 -38.41 4.76
CA GLN A 54 -15.03 -39.16 3.58
C GLN A 54 -14.69 -40.64 3.65
N HIS A 55 -13.52 -40.99 4.19
CA HIS A 55 -13.09 -42.38 4.34
C HIS A 55 -13.95 -43.16 5.34
N THR A 56 -14.31 -42.53 6.47
CA THR A 56 -15.23 -43.14 7.46
C THR A 56 -16.64 -43.31 6.90
N ILE A 57 -17.15 -42.35 6.12
CA ILE A 57 -18.44 -42.50 5.41
C ILE A 57 -18.39 -43.65 4.41
N ALA A 58 -17.29 -43.81 3.67
CA ALA A 58 -17.12 -44.92 2.73
C ALA A 58 -17.14 -46.28 3.43
N MET A 59 -16.44 -46.41 4.58
CA MET A 59 -16.47 -47.63 5.39
C MET A 59 -17.86 -47.95 5.95
N ILE A 60 -18.62 -46.94 6.39
CA ILE A 60 -20.00 -47.13 6.86
C ILE A 60 -20.89 -47.63 5.71
N HIS A 61 -20.67 -47.11 4.49
CA HIS A 61 -21.44 -47.51 3.31
C HIS A 61 -21.15 -48.95 2.88
N GLU A 62 -19.89 -49.39 2.97
CA GLU A 62 -19.47 -50.76 2.70
C GLU A 62 -20.05 -51.74 3.74
N ASN A 63 -20.03 -51.36 5.02
CA ASN A 63 -20.63 -52.15 6.09
C ASN A 63 -22.16 -52.25 6.00
N LEU A 64 -22.84 -51.18 5.57
CA LEU A 64 -24.28 -51.20 5.32
C LEU A 64 -24.65 -52.10 4.14
N ASN A 65 -23.84 -52.10 3.08
CA ASN A 65 -24.04 -53.02 1.95
C ASN A 65 -23.85 -54.48 2.36
N ALA A 66 -22.83 -54.79 3.16
CA ALA A 66 -22.62 -56.13 3.72
C ALA A 66 -23.77 -56.56 4.64
N PHE A 67 -24.33 -55.63 5.41
CA PHE A 67 -25.51 -55.86 6.25
C PHE A 67 -26.78 -56.12 5.42
N GLU A 68 -26.98 -55.37 4.33
CA GLU A 68 -28.08 -55.58 3.39
C GLU A 68 -27.98 -56.94 2.70
N GLU A 69 -26.77 -57.37 2.35
CA GLU A 69 -26.49 -58.67 1.74
C GLU A 69 -26.75 -59.83 2.73
N SER A 70 -26.40 -59.64 4.01
CA SER A 70 -26.75 -60.58 5.09
C SER A 70 -28.26 -60.69 5.30
N LEU A 71 -28.98 -59.56 5.33
CA LEU A 71 -30.46 -59.54 5.40
C LEU A 71 -31.11 -60.26 4.21
N ARG A 72 -30.52 -60.13 3.02
CA ARG A 72 -30.97 -60.83 1.80
C ARG A 72 -30.76 -62.34 1.87
N ASN A 73 -29.66 -62.80 2.47
CA ASN A 73 -29.41 -64.22 2.68
C ASN A 73 -30.39 -64.82 3.71
N ILE A 74 -30.72 -64.06 4.77
CA ILE A 74 -31.72 -64.45 5.77
C ILE A 74 -33.14 -64.54 5.16
N THR A 75 -33.50 -63.61 4.26
CA THR A 75 -34.84 -63.62 3.64
C THR A 75 -35.05 -64.69 2.58
N ASN A 76 -33.97 -65.23 1.99
CA ASN A 76 -34.05 -66.28 0.97
C ASN A 76 -33.78 -67.70 1.50
N GLY A 77 -33.27 -67.85 2.73
CA GLY A 77 -33.00 -69.14 3.37
C GLY A 77 -34.09 -69.55 4.37
N GLN A 78 -34.76 -70.66 4.10
CA GLN A 78 -35.61 -71.35 5.08
C GLN A 78 -34.70 -72.06 6.10
N LEU A 79 -34.36 -71.40 7.21
CA LEU A 79 -33.48 -71.93 8.25
C LEU A 79 -34.07 -71.86 9.66
N ASP A 80 -33.57 -72.76 10.50
CA ASP A 80 -33.97 -73.01 11.89
C ASP A 80 -33.81 -71.77 12.79
N ASN A 81 -34.88 -71.44 13.52
CA ASN A 81 -34.98 -70.23 14.36
C ASN A 81 -33.86 -70.08 15.42
N SER A 82 -33.14 -71.16 15.79
CA SER A 82 -32.09 -71.07 16.83
C SER A 82 -30.77 -70.49 16.34
N GLU A 83 -30.45 -70.60 15.05
CA GLU A 83 -29.20 -70.05 14.49
C GLU A 83 -29.32 -68.52 14.31
N LEU A 84 -30.53 -68.08 13.93
CA LEU A 84 -30.93 -66.68 13.81
C LEU A 84 -30.87 -65.91 15.13
N ASP A 85 -31.29 -66.54 16.23
CA ASP A 85 -31.23 -65.91 17.56
C ASP A 85 -29.79 -65.67 18.03
N ASN A 86 -28.87 -66.59 17.72
CA ASN A 86 -27.45 -66.45 18.06
C ASN A 86 -26.78 -65.35 17.24
N GLU A 87 -27.04 -65.27 15.92
CA GLU A 87 -26.53 -64.19 15.07
C GLU A 87 -27.08 -62.81 15.51
N LEU A 88 -28.34 -62.75 15.91
CA LEU A 88 -28.96 -61.51 16.39
C LEU A 88 -28.35 -61.03 17.73
N GLU A 89 -27.98 -61.97 18.61
CA GLU A 89 -27.29 -61.66 19.85
C GLU A 89 -25.85 -61.18 19.60
N GLU A 90 -25.17 -61.77 18.63
CA GLU A 90 -23.83 -61.36 18.20
C GLU A 90 -23.83 -59.96 17.57
N ILE A 91 -24.82 -59.65 16.71
CA ILE A 91 -25.02 -58.32 16.13
C ILE A 91 -25.31 -57.27 17.21
N ARG A 92 -26.14 -57.60 18.22
CA ARG A 92 -26.42 -56.69 19.34
C ARG A 92 -25.17 -56.40 20.16
N LYS A 93 -24.34 -57.41 20.38
CA LYS A 93 -23.06 -57.25 21.10
C LYS A 93 -22.07 -56.41 20.29
N ALA A 94 -21.99 -56.63 18.98
CA ALA A 94 -21.19 -55.82 18.07
C ALA A 94 -21.68 -54.36 18.03
N LEU A 95 -22.99 -54.12 17.98
CA LEU A 95 -23.58 -52.77 18.03
C LEU A 95 -23.30 -52.05 19.36
N ALA A 96 -23.35 -52.77 20.49
CA ALA A 96 -23.03 -52.20 21.78
C ALA A 96 -21.56 -51.78 21.85
N LEU A 97 -20.65 -52.60 21.32
CA LEU A 97 -19.22 -52.32 21.27
C LEU A 97 -18.92 -51.12 20.34
N ILE A 98 -19.52 -51.08 19.15
CA ILE A 98 -19.41 -49.94 18.22
C ILE A 98 -19.91 -48.66 18.88
N LYS A 99 -21.01 -48.72 19.64
CA LYS A 99 -21.55 -47.55 20.34
C LYS A 99 -20.59 -47.04 21.43
N GLU A 100 -19.94 -47.94 22.15
CA GLU A 100 -18.93 -47.59 23.16
C GLU A 100 -17.71 -46.92 22.49
N ASP A 101 -17.21 -47.50 21.40
CA ASP A 101 -16.11 -46.92 20.61
C ASP A 101 -16.47 -45.56 20.01
N GLN A 102 -17.72 -45.39 19.56
CA GLN A 102 -18.20 -44.10 19.06
C GLN A 102 -18.25 -43.04 20.16
N VAL A 103 -18.71 -43.39 21.36
CA VAL A 103 -18.73 -42.45 22.49
C VAL A 103 -17.31 -42.02 22.85
N HIS A 104 -16.37 -42.97 22.94
CA HIS A 104 -14.96 -42.65 23.19
C HIS A 104 -14.37 -41.77 22.07
N GLY A 105 -14.62 -42.10 20.80
CA GLY A 105 -14.18 -41.30 19.67
C GLY A 105 -14.74 -39.88 19.69
N THR A 106 -16.01 -39.70 20.07
CA THR A 106 -16.61 -38.35 20.20
C THR A 106 -15.98 -37.54 21.32
N GLU A 107 -15.64 -38.16 22.45
CA GLU A 107 -15.00 -37.46 23.57
C GLU A 107 -13.55 -37.03 23.23
N GLU A 108 -12.81 -37.87 22.51
CA GLU A 108 -11.47 -37.54 22.03
C GLU A 108 -11.48 -36.38 21.02
N ILE A 109 -12.44 -36.38 20.09
CA ILE A 109 -12.64 -35.27 19.15
C ILE A 109 -12.99 -33.98 19.89
N ASP A 110 -13.86 -34.04 20.90
CA ASP A 110 -14.24 -32.88 21.71
C ASP A 110 -13.04 -32.29 22.47
N LEU A 111 -12.16 -33.14 23.01
CA LEU A 111 -10.93 -32.71 23.68
C LEU A 111 -9.94 -32.08 22.69
N LEU A 112 -9.75 -32.70 21.53
CA LEU A 112 -8.86 -32.18 20.49
C LEU A 112 -9.36 -30.84 19.95
N MET A 113 -10.67 -30.72 19.72
CA MET A 113 -11.29 -29.50 19.23
C MET A 113 -11.20 -28.36 20.26
N LYS A 114 -11.42 -28.63 21.55
CA LYS A 114 -11.22 -27.63 22.61
C LYS A 114 -9.78 -27.15 22.67
N ASN A 115 -8.81 -28.06 22.71
CA ASN A 115 -7.40 -27.70 22.76
C ASN A 115 -6.98 -26.88 21.52
N PHE A 116 -7.45 -27.27 20.33
CA PHE A 116 -7.16 -26.57 19.10
C PHE A 116 -7.78 -25.17 19.04
N ILE A 117 -9.04 -25.03 19.48
CA ILE A 117 -9.72 -23.73 19.56
C ILE A 117 -9.01 -22.84 20.57
N ASP A 118 -8.71 -23.36 21.77
CA ASP A 118 -8.08 -22.57 22.83
C ASP A 118 -6.68 -22.10 22.41
N GLU A 119 -5.85 -22.97 21.83
CA GLU A 119 -4.50 -22.61 21.39
C GLU A 119 -4.53 -21.61 20.23
N LYS A 120 -5.32 -21.88 19.18
CA LYS A 120 -5.36 -21.01 18.00
C LYS A 120 -6.10 -19.71 18.23
N ALA A 121 -7.18 -19.71 19.01
CA ALA A 121 -7.88 -18.48 19.36
C ALA A 121 -6.99 -17.59 20.24
N LEU A 122 -6.28 -18.18 21.21
CA LEU A 122 -5.37 -17.45 22.07
C LEU A 122 -4.18 -16.88 21.27
N GLU A 123 -3.62 -17.64 20.34
CA GLU A 123 -2.54 -17.18 19.47
C GLU A 123 -2.98 -15.99 18.60
N LYS A 124 -4.15 -16.07 17.97
CA LYS A 124 -4.70 -14.98 17.15
C LYS A 124 -5.01 -13.73 17.97
N ILE A 125 -5.60 -13.88 19.16
CA ILE A 125 -5.87 -12.74 20.04
C ILE A 125 -4.55 -12.08 20.46
N LYS A 126 -3.55 -12.88 20.81
CA LYS A 126 -2.22 -12.38 21.19
C LYS A 126 -1.54 -11.64 20.03
N GLU A 127 -1.61 -12.17 18.82
CA GLU A 127 -1.10 -11.52 17.62
C GLU A 127 -1.82 -10.18 17.36
N GLN A 128 -3.14 -10.16 17.44
CA GLN A 128 -3.94 -8.96 17.25
C GLN A 128 -3.63 -7.89 18.31
N VAL A 129 -3.55 -8.27 19.58
CA VAL A 129 -3.21 -7.37 20.68
C VAL A 129 -1.79 -6.82 20.51
N ASN A 130 -0.82 -7.65 20.15
CA ASN A 130 0.55 -7.18 19.90
C ASN A 130 0.59 -6.18 18.76
N LYS A 131 -0.11 -6.46 17.66
CA LYS A 131 -0.19 -5.54 16.50
C LYS A 131 -0.83 -4.20 16.87
N GLU A 132 -1.87 -4.23 17.71
CA GLU A 132 -2.51 -3.01 18.20
C GLU A 132 -1.60 -2.22 19.15
N ILE A 133 -0.87 -2.91 20.04
CA ILE A 133 0.13 -2.31 20.92
C ILE A 133 1.24 -1.66 20.11
N GLU A 134 1.81 -2.36 19.12
CA GLU A 134 2.86 -1.84 18.24
C GLU A 134 2.37 -0.59 17.48
N GLY A 135 1.18 -0.65 16.89
CA GLY A 135 0.58 0.51 16.21
C GLY A 135 0.35 1.71 17.13
N ASN A 136 -0.11 1.46 18.36
CA ASN A 136 -0.30 2.51 19.36
C ASN A 136 1.04 3.08 19.85
N MET A 137 2.07 2.24 20.03
CA MET A 137 3.40 2.69 20.39
C MET A 137 4.01 3.57 19.30
N ASP A 138 3.91 3.18 18.03
CA ASP A 138 4.41 3.97 16.90
C ASP A 138 3.72 5.35 16.83
N MET A 139 2.42 5.39 17.06
CA MET A 139 1.65 6.63 17.11
C MET A 139 2.12 7.53 18.25
N ILE A 140 2.24 7.00 19.47
CA ILE A 140 2.69 7.76 20.66
C ILE A 140 4.13 8.27 20.47
N VAL A 141 5.04 7.41 20.00
CA VAL A 141 6.44 7.79 19.73
C VAL A 141 6.49 8.91 18.69
N LYS A 142 5.70 8.81 17.63
CA LYS A 142 5.64 9.85 16.59
C LYS A 142 5.14 11.19 17.15
N GLU A 143 4.09 11.19 17.96
CA GLU A 143 3.56 12.40 18.59
C GLU A 143 4.58 13.03 19.55
N GLU A 144 5.21 12.23 20.41
CA GLU A 144 6.17 12.71 21.40
C GLU A 144 7.44 13.24 20.72
N VAL A 145 7.94 12.53 19.70
CA VAL A 145 9.08 12.98 18.88
C VAL A 145 8.74 14.28 18.16
N GLN A 146 7.52 14.41 17.61
CA GLN A 146 7.09 15.64 16.95
C GLN A 146 7.03 16.81 17.95
N ALA A 147 6.46 16.60 19.14
CA ALA A 147 6.41 17.61 20.20
C ALA A 147 7.83 18.01 20.67
N TYR A 148 8.70 17.02 20.87
CA TYR A 148 10.08 17.25 21.25
C TYR A 148 10.84 18.04 20.18
N LEU A 149 10.73 17.66 18.90
CA LEU A 149 11.36 18.38 17.79
C LEU A 149 10.86 19.83 17.67
N GLN A 150 9.57 20.08 17.91
CA GLN A 150 9.01 21.43 17.92
C GLN A 150 9.56 22.29 19.06
N SER A 151 9.79 21.70 20.24
CA SER A 151 10.33 22.42 21.40
C SER A 151 11.85 22.59 21.38
N SER A 152 12.58 21.62 20.83
CA SER A 152 14.04 21.55 20.86
C SER A 152 14.67 22.33 19.70
N ILE A 153 14.04 22.31 18.52
CA ILE A 153 14.56 23.02 17.35
C ILE A 153 13.99 24.42 17.33
N SER A 154 14.85 25.43 17.35
CA SER A 154 14.42 26.84 17.24
C SER A 154 13.61 27.07 15.96
N SER A 155 12.56 27.88 16.06
CA SER A 155 11.69 28.22 14.92
C SER A 155 12.47 28.81 13.74
N GLN A 156 13.56 29.52 14.03
CA GLN A 156 14.49 30.05 13.02
C GLN A 156 15.16 28.94 12.21
N LEU A 157 15.69 27.90 12.87
CA LEU A 157 16.34 26.79 12.16
C LEU A 157 15.33 25.97 11.34
N GLN A 158 14.09 25.82 11.82
CA GLN A 158 13.02 25.18 11.04
C GLN A 158 12.62 25.98 9.80
N GLN A 159 12.62 27.32 9.89
CA GLN A 159 12.39 28.19 8.75
C GLN A 159 13.53 28.08 7.73
N GLU A 160 14.78 28.12 8.19
CA GLU A 160 15.96 27.96 7.32
C GLU A 160 15.95 26.60 6.61
N LEU A 161 15.65 25.50 7.32
CA LEU A 161 15.55 24.18 6.70
C LEU A 161 14.45 24.12 5.62
N ARG A 162 13.31 24.78 5.83
CA ARG A 162 12.24 24.85 4.82
C ARG A 162 12.68 25.66 3.60
N GLU A 163 13.39 26.76 3.80
CA GLU A 163 13.93 27.57 2.71
C GLU A 163 14.99 26.82 1.90
N ARG A 164 15.95 26.17 2.58
CA ARG A 164 16.98 25.35 1.94
C ARG A 164 16.40 24.16 1.20
N LYS A 165 15.39 23.50 1.76
CA LYS A 165 14.69 22.41 1.07
C LYS A 165 14.02 22.91 -0.21
N LYS A 166 13.36 24.07 -0.14
CA LYS A 166 12.74 24.69 -1.31
C LYS A 166 13.77 25.06 -2.39
N GLU A 167 14.93 25.61 -1.97
CA GLU A 167 16.05 25.91 -2.87
C GLU A 167 16.59 24.63 -3.54
N LEU A 168 16.75 23.54 -2.79
CA LEU A 168 17.21 22.27 -3.32
C LEU A 168 16.20 21.65 -4.31
N ASP A 169 14.90 21.73 -4.00
CA ASP A 169 13.83 21.29 -4.90
C ASP A 169 13.81 22.11 -6.21
N GLU A 170 14.15 23.41 -6.14
CA GLU A 170 14.31 24.28 -7.31
C GLU A 170 15.54 23.90 -8.14
N VAL A 171 16.70 23.73 -7.51
CA VAL A 171 17.93 23.30 -8.21
C VAL A 171 17.76 21.93 -8.86
N HIS A 172 17.12 20.97 -8.17
CA HIS A 172 16.86 19.65 -8.71
C HIS A 172 15.95 19.72 -9.95
N ARG A 173 14.92 20.56 -9.89
CA ARG A 173 14.02 20.81 -11.01
C ARG A 173 14.75 21.44 -12.20
N ASP A 174 15.59 22.43 -11.95
CA ASP A 174 16.37 23.11 -13.00
C ASP A 174 17.40 22.18 -13.63
N LEU A 175 18.03 21.32 -12.83
CA LEU A 175 18.92 20.27 -13.32
C LEU A 175 18.18 19.29 -14.22
N HIS A 176 17.04 18.76 -13.76
CA HIS A 176 16.20 17.87 -14.56
C HIS A 176 15.74 18.52 -15.86
N ASN A 177 15.32 19.79 -15.80
CA ASN A 177 14.90 20.56 -16.97
C ASN A 177 16.06 20.77 -17.94
N SER A 178 17.27 21.05 -17.45
CA SER A 178 18.47 21.22 -18.27
C SER A 178 18.88 19.91 -18.96
N GLU A 179 18.83 18.79 -18.24
CA GLU A 179 19.09 17.46 -18.79
C GLU A 179 18.03 17.07 -19.82
N SER A 180 16.76 17.29 -19.52
CA SER A 180 15.65 17.02 -20.45
C SER A 180 15.77 17.85 -21.72
N LYS A 181 16.12 19.15 -21.61
CA LYS A 181 16.40 20.00 -22.77
C LYS A 181 17.58 19.50 -23.59
N ARG A 182 18.65 19.05 -22.92
CA ARG A 182 19.81 18.46 -23.59
C ARG A 182 19.41 17.20 -24.37
N LEU A 183 18.63 16.30 -23.78
CA LEU A 183 18.16 15.08 -24.44
C LEU A 183 17.20 15.40 -25.59
N ASN A 184 16.26 16.33 -25.38
CA ASN A 184 15.36 16.80 -26.43
C ASN A 184 16.12 17.46 -27.60
N SER A 185 17.22 18.16 -27.35
CA SER A 185 18.03 18.76 -28.42
C SER A 185 18.69 17.75 -29.36
N LEU A 186 18.82 16.49 -28.94
CA LEU A 186 19.32 15.39 -29.77
C LEU A 186 18.24 14.83 -30.70
N LEU A 187 16.97 15.16 -30.47
CA LEU A 187 15.86 14.75 -31.33
C LEU A 187 15.94 15.49 -32.66
N ASN A 188 15.96 14.71 -33.74
CA ASN A 188 16.06 15.19 -35.11
C ASN A 188 14.75 14.93 -35.86
N GLU A 189 14.63 15.43 -37.10
CA GLU A 189 13.46 15.17 -37.96
C GLU A 189 13.19 13.66 -38.17
N ARG A 190 14.23 12.83 -38.07
CA ARG A 190 14.13 11.36 -38.19
C ARG A 190 13.55 10.67 -36.96
N SER A 191 13.61 11.30 -35.78
CA SER A 191 13.15 10.74 -34.51
C SER A 191 11.89 11.43 -33.97
N ILE A 192 11.01 11.88 -34.87
CA ILE A 192 9.78 12.61 -34.50
C ILE A 192 8.80 11.80 -33.64
N ASN A 193 8.91 10.47 -33.68
CA ASN A 193 8.09 9.51 -32.94
C ASN A 193 8.71 9.12 -31.58
N GLU A 194 9.93 9.58 -31.28
CA GLU A 194 10.59 9.32 -30.01
C GLU A 194 9.92 10.14 -28.88
N PRO A 195 9.80 9.59 -27.65
CA PRO A 195 9.20 10.31 -26.55
C PRO A 195 9.97 11.59 -26.19
N LEU A 196 9.23 12.67 -25.97
CA LEU A 196 9.78 13.93 -25.52
C LEU A 196 10.03 13.87 -24.00
N HIS A 197 11.23 14.24 -23.57
CA HIS A 197 11.56 14.28 -22.14
C HIS A 197 10.81 15.43 -21.46
N THR A 198 10.19 15.12 -20.33
CA THR A 198 9.29 16.03 -19.62
C THR A 198 10.03 17.21 -18.99
N ILE A 199 9.42 18.39 -19.04
CA ILE A 199 9.96 19.59 -18.41
C ILE A 199 8.97 20.06 -17.34
N TYR A 200 9.46 20.33 -16.13
CA TYR A 200 8.66 20.85 -15.03
C TYR A 200 8.46 22.36 -15.17
N CYS A 201 7.25 22.83 -14.84
CA CYS A 201 6.94 24.25 -14.70
C CYS A 201 7.63 24.86 -13.46
N SER A 202 7.58 26.19 -13.30
CA SER A 202 8.03 26.90 -12.09
C SER A 202 7.42 26.32 -10.81
N ASP A 203 6.19 25.84 -10.90
CA ASP A 203 5.42 25.29 -9.78
C ASP A 203 5.80 23.84 -9.44
N GLY A 204 6.77 23.25 -10.14
CA GLY A 204 7.22 21.86 -9.95
C GLY A 204 6.25 20.80 -10.48
N LYS A 205 5.17 21.21 -11.15
CA LYS A 205 4.22 20.30 -11.81
C LYS A 205 4.50 20.23 -13.30
N ILE A 206 4.05 19.15 -13.93
CA ILE A 206 4.07 19.00 -15.39
C ILE A 206 2.69 19.46 -15.90
N SER A 207 2.67 20.25 -16.97
CA SER A 207 1.40 20.67 -17.59
C SER A 207 0.59 19.45 -18.04
N LYS A 208 -0.73 19.50 -17.85
CA LYS A 208 -1.65 18.45 -18.33
C LYS A 208 -1.65 18.33 -19.85
N HIS A 209 -1.24 19.38 -20.55
CA HIS A 209 -1.16 19.45 -22.01
C HIS A 209 0.25 19.14 -22.54
N PHE A 210 1.16 18.63 -21.71
CA PHE A 210 2.49 18.26 -22.17
C PHE A 210 2.41 17.07 -23.14
N PRO A 211 2.93 17.21 -24.37
CA PRO A 211 2.86 16.15 -25.38
C PRO A 211 3.83 15.01 -25.05
N LYS A 212 3.45 13.77 -25.37
CA LYS A 212 4.34 12.62 -25.21
C LYS A 212 5.38 12.55 -26.31
N THR A 213 5.09 13.03 -27.51
CA THR A 213 5.97 12.97 -28.69
C THR A 213 5.99 14.29 -29.45
N VAL A 214 7.04 14.51 -30.26
CA VAL A 214 7.14 15.70 -31.12
C VAL A 214 6.01 15.71 -32.17
N HIS A 215 5.61 14.54 -32.67
CA HIS A 215 4.48 14.42 -33.57
C HIS A 215 3.16 14.93 -32.94
N GLU A 216 2.87 14.50 -31.70
CA GLU A 216 1.68 14.95 -30.96
C GLU A 216 1.71 16.47 -30.74
N LEU A 217 2.88 17.02 -30.40
CA LEU A 217 3.08 18.46 -30.26
C LEU A 217 2.64 19.20 -31.54
N THR A 218 3.06 18.75 -32.74
CA THR A 218 2.66 19.42 -34.00
C THR A 218 1.15 19.34 -34.31
N SER A 219 0.46 18.36 -33.73
CA SER A 219 -0.96 18.07 -33.95
C SER A 219 -1.91 18.89 -33.08
N PHE A 220 -1.41 19.55 -32.03
CA PHE A 220 -2.23 20.37 -31.12
C PHE A 220 -2.99 21.51 -31.80
N ASP A 221 -4.18 21.82 -31.32
CA ASP A 221 -4.96 22.98 -31.72
C ASP A 221 -4.34 24.31 -31.23
N ALA A 222 -4.84 25.43 -31.73
CA ALA A 222 -4.31 26.74 -31.37
C ALA A 222 -4.51 27.07 -29.89
N ASP A 223 -5.63 26.61 -29.31
CA ASP A 223 -6.01 26.92 -27.93
C ASP A 223 -5.18 26.10 -26.94
N THR A 224 -4.98 24.81 -27.19
CA THR A 224 -4.06 23.99 -26.36
C THR A 224 -2.62 24.47 -26.43
N CYS A 225 -2.12 24.89 -27.60
CA CYS A 225 -0.78 25.49 -27.70
C CYS A 225 -0.66 26.77 -26.87
N LYS A 226 -1.71 27.60 -26.88
CA LYS A 226 -1.74 28.84 -26.08
C LYS A 226 -1.79 28.53 -24.58
N ALA A 227 -2.59 27.54 -24.17
CA ALA A 227 -2.63 27.07 -22.78
C ALA A 227 -1.27 26.51 -22.35
N LEU A 228 -0.62 25.72 -23.19
CA LEU A 228 0.71 25.16 -22.92
C LEU A 228 1.77 26.25 -22.72
N VAL A 229 1.83 27.23 -23.61
CA VAL A 229 2.79 28.35 -23.48
C VAL A 229 2.51 29.18 -22.21
N ALA A 230 1.24 29.36 -21.84
CA ALA A 230 0.84 30.03 -20.62
C ALA A 230 1.22 29.25 -19.34
N ASP A 231 1.00 27.92 -19.32
CA ASP A 231 1.33 27.05 -18.19
C ASP A 231 2.84 27.06 -17.88
N TYR A 232 3.69 27.25 -18.89
CA TYR A 232 5.14 27.34 -18.75
C TYR A 232 5.64 28.78 -18.56
N GLY A 233 4.75 29.78 -18.48
CA GLY A 233 5.11 31.18 -18.27
C GLY A 233 5.92 31.79 -19.42
N ILE A 234 5.78 31.26 -20.64
CA ILE A 234 6.48 31.77 -21.82
C ILE A 234 5.69 32.96 -22.37
N ASP A 235 6.36 34.08 -22.61
CA ASP A 235 5.73 35.29 -23.12
C ASP A 235 4.96 35.03 -24.43
N SER A 236 3.63 35.14 -24.38
CA SER A 236 2.73 34.94 -25.52
C SER A 236 2.40 36.24 -26.27
N SER A 237 2.99 37.36 -25.87
CA SER A 237 2.61 38.72 -26.27
C SER A 237 2.78 39.02 -27.76
N GLU A 238 3.68 38.32 -28.46
CA GLU A 238 4.07 38.69 -29.83
C GLU A 238 3.51 37.77 -30.92
N SER A 239 2.93 36.60 -30.57
CA SER A 239 2.36 35.68 -31.56
C SER A 239 0.96 35.23 -31.18
N THR A 240 -0.03 35.74 -31.91
CA THR A 240 -1.41 35.19 -31.87
C THR A 240 -1.55 33.89 -32.65
N THR A 241 -0.52 33.50 -33.42
CA THR A 241 -0.58 32.32 -34.27
C THR A 241 -0.17 31.05 -33.51
N LYS A 242 -0.93 29.95 -33.71
CA LYS A 242 -0.59 28.59 -33.24
C LYS A 242 0.89 28.28 -33.46
N ARG A 243 1.36 28.59 -34.66
CA ARG A 243 2.71 28.28 -35.13
C ARG A 243 3.80 29.01 -34.35
N GLY A 244 3.62 30.30 -34.07
CA GLY A 244 4.62 31.05 -33.28
C GLY A 244 4.67 30.57 -31.83
N ASN A 245 3.52 30.24 -31.24
CA ASN A 245 3.45 29.65 -29.89
C ASN A 245 4.14 28.28 -29.85
N MET A 246 3.88 27.45 -30.86
CA MET A 246 4.55 26.16 -31.04
C MET A 246 6.06 26.29 -31.13
N ASN A 247 6.55 27.19 -31.99
CA ASN A 247 7.98 27.38 -32.20
C ASN A 247 8.68 27.87 -30.92
N ARG A 248 8.03 28.76 -30.16
CA ARG A 248 8.53 29.20 -28.84
C ARG A 248 8.61 28.05 -27.86
N PHE A 249 7.57 27.21 -27.80
CA PHE A 249 7.57 26.04 -26.93
C PHE A 249 8.66 25.02 -27.34
N MET A 250 8.84 24.77 -28.64
CA MET A 250 9.91 23.92 -29.15
C MET A 250 11.30 24.43 -28.74
N VAL A 251 11.55 25.73 -28.90
CA VAL A 251 12.79 26.38 -28.45
C VAL A 251 12.95 26.27 -26.93
N PHE A 252 11.88 26.47 -26.16
CA PHE A 252 11.90 26.31 -24.71
C PHE A 252 12.26 24.88 -24.30
N CYS A 253 11.77 23.88 -25.02
CA CYS A 253 12.11 22.46 -24.84
C CYS A 253 13.51 22.07 -25.30
N GLY A 254 14.26 22.98 -25.93
CA GLY A 254 15.59 22.71 -26.47
C GLY A 254 15.60 22.02 -27.84
N LEU A 255 14.44 21.91 -28.51
CA LEU A 255 14.34 21.31 -29.84
C LEU A 255 14.93 22.28 -30.88
N GLN A 256 15.80 21.78 -31.77
CA GLN A 256 16.37 22.55 -32.89
C GLN A 256 15.48 22.55 -34.14
N LEU A 257 14.30 21.93 -34.05
CA LEU A 257 13.34 21.82 -35.14
C LEU A 257 12.61 23.15 -35.29
N SER A 258 12.88 23.86 -36.38
CA SER A 258 12.04 24.97 -36.81
C SER A 258 11.01 24.44 -37.78
N MET A 259 9.72 24.71 -37.53
CA MET A 259 8.71 24.44 -38.53
C MET A 259 9.07 25.27 -39.79
N PRO A 260 9.10 24.68 -41.00
CA PRO A 260 9.41 25.41 -42.23
C PRO A 260 8.24 26.32 -42.59
N ALA A 261 8.48 27.63 -42.76
CA ALA A 261 7.43 28.58 -43.11
C ALA A 261 6.68 28.00 -44.31
N ASN A 262 5.38 27.70 -44.13
CA ASN A 262 4.59 27.16 -45.22
C ASN A 262 4.34 28.35 -46.15
N ASP A 263 5.35 28.67 -46.96
CA ASP A 263 5.38 29.79 -47.87
C ASP A 263 4.42 29.42 -48.97
N SER A 264 3.14 29.74 -48.76
CA SER A 264 2.05 29.59 -49.71
C SER A 264 2.20 30.55 -50.90
N ARG A 265 3.43 30.88 -51.29
CA ARG A 265 3.76 31.41 -52.61
C ARG A 265 3.39 30.36 -53.63
N LYS A 266 2.13 30.43 -54.08
CA LYS A 266 1.67 29.82 -55.32
C LYS A 266 2.73 30.12 -56.37
N PRO A 267 3.29 29.11 -57.07
CA PRO A 267 4.16 29.37 -58.20
C PRO A 267 3.37 30.25 -59.17
N LYS A 268 3.92 31.43 -59.51
CA LYS A 268 3.33 32.27 -60.56
C LYS A 268 3.23 31.42 -61.81
N PRO A 269 2.04 31.25 -62.41
CA PRO A 269 1.93 30.58 -63.70
C PRO A 269 2.72 31.38 -64.74
N HIS A 270 3.55 30.66 -65.51
CA HIS A 270 4.30 31.19 -66.65
C HIS A 270 3.38 31.52 -67.83
#